data_AF-A0A661H4Z0-F1
#
_entry.id   AF-A0A661H4Z0-F1
#
_cell.length_a   1.000
_cell.length_b   1.000
_cell.length_c   1.000
_cell.angle_alpha   90.00
_cell.angle_beta   90.00
_cell.angle_gamma   90.00
#
_symmetry.space_group_name_H-M   'P 1'
#
loop_
_entity.id
_entity.type
_entity.pdbx_description
1 polymer ?
#
loop_
_entity_poly.entity_id
_entity_poly.type
_entity_poly.pdbx_seq_one_letter_code
_entity_poly.pdbx_strand_id
1 'polypeptide(L)'
;MGHQVRTEPLTIAEIKAKSADNFVNEVIQISLGEIIESSLEGFLDILEDRVIGDAGALTDLEYDIVGNGMYNDLHMRVTGFVTLTEDM
;
A
#
# COMPACT_ATOMS: atom_id res chain seq x y z
N MET A 1 -15.19 10.90 8.81
CA MET A 1 -14.98 11.21 7.38
C MET A 1 -14.63 9.89 6.71
N GLY A 2 -15.24 9.55 5.56
CA GLY A 2 -14.96 8.28 4.89
C GLY A 2 -13.68 8.38 4.05
N HIS A 3 -12.89 7.32 4.00
CA HIS A 3 -11.79 7.13 3.06
C HIS A 3 -12.15 6.05 2.05
N GLN A 4 -11.61 6.13 0.84
CA GLN A 4 -11.78 5.09 -0.16
C GLN A 4 -10.76 3.99 0.09
N VAL A 5 -11.24 2.77 0.35
CA VAL A 5 -10.39 1.59 0.48
C VAL A 5 -10.14 1.03 -0.91
N ARG A 6 -8.88 0.79 -1.23
CA ARG A 6 -8.44 0.19 -2.47
C ARG A 6 -8.41 -1.34 -2.34
N THR A 7 -8.87 -2.00 -3.40
CA THR A 7 -8.96 -3.46 -3.49
C THR A 7 -7.97 -4.06 -4.49
N GLU A 8 -7.48 -3.28 -5.44
CA GLU A 8 -6.55 -3.68 -6.50
C GLU A 8 -5.31 -2.79 -6.47
N PRO A 9 -4.09 -3.28 -6.75
CA PRO A 9 -2.90 -2.45 -6.80
C PRO A 9 -2.98 -1.33 -7.84
N LEU A 10 -2.16 -0.29 -7.66
CA LEU A 10 -2.00 0.77 -8.63
C LEU A 10 -1.31 0.27 -9.91
N THR A 11 -1.83 0.72 -11.04
CA THR A 11 -1.12 0.60 -12.32
C THR A 11 -0.01 1.65 -12.44
N ILE A 12 1.01 1.36 -13.26
CA ILE A 12 2.09 2.32 -13.58
C ILE A 12 1.51 3.66 -14.08
N ALA A 13 0.45 3.61 -14.89
CA ALA A 13 -0.21 4.82 -15.40
C ALA A 13 -0.85 5.65 -14.28
N GLU A 14 -1.46 5.01 -13.29
CA GLU A 14 -2.06 5.70 -12.14
C GLU A 14 -0.98 6.29 -11.22
N ILE A 15 0.14 5.59 -11.01
CA ILE A 15 1.28 6.08 -10.22
C ILE A 15 1.81 7.37 -10.85
N LYS A 16 2.11 7.34 -12.16
CA LYS A 16 2.59 8.51 -12.92
C LYS A 16 1.57 9.66 -12.94
N ALA A 17 0.27 9.37 -12.87
CA ALA A 17 -0.77 10.38 -12.87
C ALA A 17 -1.01 11.04 -11.50
N LYS A 18 -0.64 10.37 -10.39
CA LYS A 18 -0.96 10.81 -9.03
C LYS A 18 -0.02 11.90 -8.50
N SER A 19 1.27 11.84 -8.83
CA SER A 19 2.23 12.83 -8.36
C SER A 19 3.43 12.95 -9.30
N ALA A 20 4.16 14.07 -9.17
CA ALA A 20 5.32 14.38 -10.01
C ALA A 20 6.51 13.42 -9.79
N ASP A 21 6.54 12.72 -8.65
CA ASP A 21 7.68 11.91 -8.19
C ASP A 21 7.27 10.48 -7.82
N ASN A 22 6.17 9.96 -8.40
CA ASN A 22 5.64 8.61 -8.10
C ASN A 22 5.33 8.38 -6.60
N PHE A 23 5.09 9.44 -5.84
CA PHE A 23 4.55 9.37 -4.49
C PHE A 23 3.12 8.81 -4.47
N VAL A 24 2.87 7.87 -3.57
CA VAL A 24 1.57 7.23 -3.36
C VAL A 24 1.04 7.51 -1.94
N ASN A 25 -0.28 7.56 -1.81
CA ASN A 25 -0.98 7.71 -0.52
C ASN A 25 -2.32 6.99 -0.61
N GLU A 26 -2.35 5.76 -0.14
CA GLU A 26 -3.44 4.84 -0.41
C GLU A 26 -3.90 4.13 0.83
N VAL A 27 -5.21 3.92 0.92
CA VAL A 27 -5.79 3.14 2.01
C VAL A 27 -6.13 1.76 1.51
N ILE A 28 -5.51 0.75 2.10
CA ILE A 28 -5.73 -0.67 1.80
C ILE A 28 -6.36 -1.38 2.98
N GLN A 29 -6.96 -2.54 2.72
CA GLN A 29 -7.49 -3.41 3.77
C GLN A 29 -6.45 -4.47 4.14
N ILE A 30 -6.17 -4.62 5.43
CA ILE A 30 -5.24 -5.61 6.00
C ILE A 30 -5.95 -6.36 7.12
N SER A 31 -5.89 -7.68 7.12
CA SER A 31 -6.41 -8.49 8.23
C SER A 31 -5.47 -8.46 9.44
N LEU A 32 -6.01 -8.57 10.65
CA LEU A 32 -5.18 -8.71 11.85
C LEU A 32 -4.28 -9.94 11.81
N GLY A 33 -4.69 -11.01 11.10
CA GLY A 33 -3.87 -12.21 10.91
C GLY A 33 -2.56 -11.90 10.18
N GLU A 34 -2.63 -11.14 9.08
CA GLU A 34 -1.45 -10.72 8.32
C GLU A 34 -0.47 -9.90 9.17
N ILE A 35 -0.96 -9.13 10.15
CA ILE A 35 -0.10 -8.35 11.06
C ILE A 35 0.56 -9.24 12.11
N ILE A 36 -0.19 -10.20 12.68
CA ILE A 36 0.26 -11.01 13.81
C ILE A 36 1.16 -12.17 13.36
N GLU A 37 0.88 -12.73 12.19
CA GLU A 37 1.54 -13.94 11.68
C GLU A 37 2.78 -13.63 10.83
N SER A 38 2.93 -12.39 10.36
CA SER A 38 4.07 -11.98 9.52
C SER A 38 5.25 -11.49 10.35
N SER A 39 6.46 -11.67 9.81
CA SER A 39 7.60 -10.88 10.26
C SER A 39 7.40 -9.41 9.86
N LEU A 40 8.21 -8.50 10.40
CA LEU A 40 8.17 -7.10 9.96
C LEU A 40 8.41 -6.99 8.44
N GLU A 41 9.42 -7.69 7.91
CA GLU A 41 9.71 -7.68 6.47
C GLU A 41 8.53 -8.20 5.66
N GLY A 42 8.00 -9.39 6.01
CA GLY A 42 6.87 -9.96 5.29
C GLY A 42 5.62 -9.09 5.39
N PHE A 43 5.45 -8.33 6.48
CA PHE A 43 4.38 -7.37 6.59
C PHE A 43 4.57 -6.18 5.65
N LEU A 44 5.79 -5.64 5.53
CA LEU A 44 6.10 -4.58 4.58
C LEU A 44 5.90 -5.03 3.13
N ASP A 45 6.30 -6.26 2.79
CA ASP A 45 6.07 -6.86 1.48
C ASP A 45 4.57 -6.93 1.16
N ILE A 46 3.73 -7.34 2.12
CA ILE A 46 2.26 -7.35 1.96
C ILE A 46 1.72 -5.95 1.67
N LEU A 47 2.22 -4.92 2.37
CA LEU A 47 1.81 -3.53 2.13
C LEU A 47 2.20 -3.08 0.72
N GLU A 48 3.43 -3.35 0.30
CA GLU A 48 3.93 -3.03 -1.03
C GLU A 48 3.11 -3.72 -2.12
N ASP A 49 2.96 -5.04 -2.05
CA ASP A 49 2.22 -5.85 -3.03
C ASP A 49 0.78 -5.35 -3.20
N ARG A 50 0.15 -4.91 -2.11
CA ARG A 50 -1.25 -4.48 -2.12
C ARG A 50 -1.44 -3.05 -2.61
N VAL A 51 -0.39 -2.22 -2.55
CA VAL A 51 -0.43 -0.85 -3.07
C VAL A 51 0.01 -0.78 -4.52
N ILE A 52 1.09 -1.48 -4.89
CA ILE A 52 1.72 -1.35 -6.21
C ILE A 52 1.90 -2.67 -6.97
N GLY A 53 1.82 -3.83 -6.30
CA GLY A 53 2.05 -5.14 -6.93
C GLY A 53 3.37 -5.16 -7.70
N ASP A 54 3.35 -5.70 -8.92
CA ASP A 54 4.55 -5.81 -9.78
C ASP A 54 5.00 -4.48 -10.43
N ALA A 55 4.38 -3.34 -10.08
CA ALA A 55 4.69 -2.06 -10.74
C ALA A 55 6.09 -1.51 -10.40
N GLY A 56 6.69 -1.95 -9.29
CA GLY A 56 7.95 -1.39 -8.81
C GLY A 56 8.29 -1.85 -7.40
N ALA A 57 9.12 -1.05 -6.73
CA ALA A 57 9.42 -1.16 -5.31
C ALA A 57 9.05 0.14 -4.59
N LEU A 58 8.59 0.05 -3.34
CA LEU A 58 8.19 1.17 -2.51
C LEU A 58 9.34 1.56 -1.58
N THR A 59 9.86 2.78 -1.75
CA THR A 59 10.89 3.35 -0.89
C THR A 59 10.29 4.36 0.07
N ASP A 60 10.93 4.53 1.24
CA ASP A 60 10.42 5.40 2.32
C ASP A 60 8.98 5.07 2.72
N LEU A 61 8.69 3.76 2.85
CA LEU A 61 7.38 3.24 3.21
C LEU A 61 7.00 3.67 4.65
N GLU A 62 5.91 4.42 4.76
CA GLU A 62 5.25 4.74 6.03
C GLU A 62 3.81 4.19 6.03
N TYR A 63 3.30 3.80 7.20
CA TYR A 63 1.94 3.33 7.34
C TYR A 63 1.29 3.71 8.67
N ASP A 64 -0.03 3.92 8.65
CA ASP A 64 -0.83 4.17 9.84
C ASP A 64 -2.26 3.61 9.73
N ILE A 65 -2.87 3.30 10.87
CA ILE A 65 -4.25 2.78 10.93
C ILE A 65 -5.22 3.95 10.87
N VAL A 66 -6.03 4.00 9.81
CA VAL A 66 -7.00 5.08 9.56
C VAL A 66 -8.46 4.64 9.75
N GLY A 67 -8.70 3.36 9.98
CA GLY A 67 -10.03 2.84 10.34
C GLY A 67 -10.05 1.32 10.49
N ASN A 68 -11.25 0.80 10.69
CA ASN A 68 -11.52 -0.63 10.80
C ASN A 68 -12.51 -1.10 9.73
N GLY A 69 -12.31 -2.31 9.25
CA GLY A 69 -13.23 -3.06 8.41
C GLY A 69 -14.11 -4.00 9.25
N MET A 70 -14.68 -5.00 8.59
CA MET A 70 -15.42 -6.09 9.26
C MET A 70 -14.46 -7.23 9.64
N TYR A 71 -14.92 -8.16 10.49
CA TYR A 71 -14.24 -9.45 10.71
C TYR A 71 -12.72 -9.42 10.97
N ASN A 72 -12.26 -8.45 11.78
CA ASN A 72 -10.84 -8.25 12.11
C ASN A 72 -9.98 -7.67 10.97
N ASP A 73 -10.59 -6.92 10.05
CA ASP A 73 -9.87 -6.12 9.08
C ASP A 73 -9.60 -4.71 9.61
N LEU A 74 -8.43 -4.17 9.24
CA LEU A 74 -8.03 -2.80 9.45
C LEU A 74 -7.91 -2.08 8.11
N HIS A 75 -8.23 -0.79 8.11
CA HIS A 75 -7.90 0.09 7.01
C HIS A 75 -6.58 0.77 7.34
N MET A 76 -5.57 0.46 6.55
CA MET A 76 -4.22 1.00 6.71
C MET A 76 -3.93 1.96 5.57
N ARG A 77 -3.53 3.18 5.92
CA ARG A 77 -2.95 4.09 4.95
C ARG A 77 -1.48 3.75 4.79
N VAL A 78 -1.02 3.68 3.55
CA VAL A 78 0.35 3.44 3.16
C VAL A 78 0.80 4.58 2.26
N THR A 79 1.98 5.12 2.55
CA THR A 79 2.62 6.18 1.78
C THR A 79 4.06 5.83 1.47
N GLY A 80 4.58 6.35 0.37
CA GLY A 80 5.97 6.16 -0.04
C GLY A 80 6.20 6.62 -1.47
N PHE A 81 7.43 6.46 -1.95
CA PHE A 81 7.83 6.74 -3.33
C PHE A 81 8.02 5.45 -4.11
N VAL A 82 7.47 5.37 -5.32
CA VAL A 82 7.60 4.16 -6.15
C VAL A 82 8.77 4.31 -7.11
N THR A 83 9.71 3.37 -7.03
CA THR A 83 10.69 3.13 -8.09
C THR A 83 10.09 2.13 -9.08
N LEU A 84 9.74 2.60 -10.28
CA LEU A 84 9.03 1.77 -11.25
C LEU A 84 9.96 0.74 -11.90
N THR A 85 9.43 -0.44 -12.21
CA THR A 85 10.18 -1.49 -12.92
C THR A 85 10.67 -1.06 -14.30
N GLU A 86 9.99 -0.13 -14.96
CA GLU A 86 10.43 0.45 -16.25
C GLU A 86 11.70 1.30 -16.12
N ASP A 87 12.00 1.78 -14.91
CA ASP A 87 13.16 2.64 -14.62
C ASP A 87 14.37 1.84 -14.10
N MET A 88 14.25 0.51 -13.98
CA MET A 88 15.28 -0.44 -13.47
C MET A 88 15.99 -1.19 -14.60
#